data_AF-A0A8C6ZY10-F1
#
_entry.id   AF-A0A8C6ZY10-F1
#
_cell.length_a   1.000
_cell.length_b   1.000
_cell.length_c   1.000
_cell.angle_alpha   90.00
_cell.angle_beta   90.00
_cell.angle_gamma   90.00
#
_symmetry.space_group_name_H-M   'P 1'
#
loop_
_entity.id
_entity.type
_entity.pdbx_description
1 polymer ?
#
loop_
_entity_poly.entity_id
_entity_poly.type
_entity_poly.pdbx_seq_one_letter_code
_entity_poly.pdbx_strand_id
1 'polypeptide(L)'
;MLNCGFFLNSFADHKVTGIVIETDNKDVKAEEFKEAILSCKHKFSKEMSLRIEWKKIRSREVSFVYYNGDFTVPPTTPICEVPSSAMTGTVVELSCKENEGSPPSRYQWYKNGVALLEKTATGGARAANVTYSMNKKSGTLLFNTVTRNDTGEYFCEASNGIGLPQKCAVKRMQVDDLNVSGIIAAVVFVALVMALCGLGVFYAQKKENGCISDFKHTKSFVI
;
A
#
# COMPACT_ATOMS: atom_id res chain seq x y z
N MET A 1 -20.62 29.62 16.96
CA MET A 1 -19.53 30.48 16.49
C MET A 1 -18.47 29.55 15.90
N LEU A 2 -18.21 29.59 14.59
CA LEU A 2 -17.09 28.85 14.02
C LEU A 2 -15.82 29.65 14.30
N ASN A 3 -14.79 29.03 14.87
CA ASN A 3 -13.53 29.70 15.15
C ASN A 3 -12.43 28.97 14.36
N CYS A 4 -11.58 29.74 13.68
CA CYS A 4 -10.45 29.22 12.92
C CYS A 4 -9.26 29.01 13.87
N GLY A 5 -8.65 27.83 13.90
CA GLY A 5 -7.56 27.48 14.82
C GLY A 5 -6.41 26.74 14.12
N PHE A 6 -5.19 26.89 14.65
CA PHE A 6 -3.92 26.40 14.06
C PHE A 6 -3.14 25.51 15.05
N PHE A 7 -2.40 24.51 14.56
CA PHE A 7 -1.38 23.74 15.31
C PHE A 7 0.01 23.93 14.65
N LEU A 8 0.99 24.53 15.35
CA LEU A 8 2.39 24.62 14.93
C LEU A 8 3.23 23.57 15.67
N ASN A 9 3.96 22.72 14.95
CA ASN A 9 5.15 22.03 15.49
C ASN A 9 6.36 22.96 15.27
N SER A 10 7.06 23.28 16.36
CA SER A 10 8.21 24.19 16.34
C SER A 10 9.46 23.49 15.82
N PHE A 11 10.06 24.01 14.76
CA PHE A 11 11.47 23.88 14.45
C PHE A 11 12.06 25.28 14.28
N ALA A 12 13.22 25.49 14.89
CA ALA A 12 13.87 26.79 15.00
C ALA A 12 14.45 27.29 13.66
N ASP A 13 14.46 28.61 13.56
CA ASP A 13 15.20 29.45 12.62
C ASP A 13 14.68 29.55 11.18
N HIS A 14 13.61 30.34 11.00
CA HIS A 14 13.37 31.16 9.80
C HIS A 14 12.27 32.19 10.12
N LYS A 15 12.40 33.41 9.58
CA LYS A 15 11.48 34.56 9.69
C LYS A 15 10.01 34.11 9.61
N VAL A 16 9.33 34.03 10.76
CA VAL A 16 7.92 33.59 10.84
C VAL A 16 7.05 34.68 10.23
N THR A 17 6.61 34.46 8.98
CA THR A 17 5.59 35.29 8.36
C THR A 17 4.24 34.80 8.88
N GLY A 18 3.61 35.57 9.76
CA GLY A 18 2.30 35.21 10.31
C GLY A 18 1.23 35.12 9.23
N ILE A 19 0.40 34.07 9.27
CA ILE A 19 -0.77 33.94 8.40
C ILE A 19 -1.90 34.77 9.03
N VAL A 20 -2.48 35.68 8.25
CA VAL A 20 -3.65 36.46 8.68
C VAL A 20 -4.90 35.82 8.07
N ILE A 21 -5.85 35.45 8.93
CA ILE A 21 -7.15 34.91 8.54
C ILE A 21 -8.21 35.97 8.83
N GLU A 22 -8.95 36.35 7.79
CA GLU A 22 -10.00 37.35 7.80
C GLU A 22 -11.34 36.71 7.42
N THR A 23 -12.43 37.25 7.94
CA THR A 23 -13.80 36.92 7.53
C THR A 23 -14.54 38.20 7.21
N ASP A 24 -15.39 38.17 6.19
CA ASP A 24 -16.19 39.34 5.80
C ASP A 24 -17.34 39.58 6.78
N ASN A 25 -17.82 38.52 7.45
CA ASN A 25 -18.91 38.63 8.42
C ASN A 25 -18.73 37.63 9.57
N LYS A 26 -18.55 38.16 10.78
CA LYS A 26 -18.41 37.36 12.01
C LYS A 26 -19.74 36.83 12.53
N ASP A 27 -20.84 37.51 12.22
CA ASP A 27 -22.20 37.23 12.70
C ASP A 27 -23.15 36.95 11.53
N VAL A 28 -22.92 35.83 10.85
CA VAL A 28 -23.74 35.41 9.70
C VAL A 28 -25.15 35.04 10.16
N LYS A 29 -26.14 35.77 9.63
CA LYS A 29 -27.57 35.49 9.80
C LYS A 29 -28.05 34.69 8.60
N ALA A 30 -28.49 33.47 8.84
CA ALA A 30 -29.13 32.65 7.83
C ALA A 30 -30.65 32.75 7.99
N GLU A 31 -31.35 32.97 6.88
CA GLU A 31 -32.80 32.83 6.82
C GLU A 31 -33.16 31.39 6.44
N GLU A 32 -34.29 30.91 6.94
CA GLU A 32 -34.74 29.55 6.63
C GLU A 32 -34.94 29.37 5.12
N PHE A 33 -34.41 28.25 4.59
CA PHE A 33 -34.42 27.92 3.15
C PHE A 33 -33.69 28.90 2.23
N LYS A 34 -32.84 29.79 2.77
CA LYS A 34 -31.97 30.66 1.98
C LYS A 34 -30.50 30.28 2.14
N GLU A 35 -29.74 30.62 1.12
CA GLU A 35 -28.29 30.44 1.10
C GLU A 35 -27.61 31.38 2.10
N ALA A 36 -26.61 30.89 2.84
CA ALA A 36 -25.80 31.69 3.73
C ALA A 36 -24.32 31.45 3.44
N ILE A 37 -23.56 32.54 3.25
CA ILE A 37 -22.14 32.48 2.87
C ILE A 37 -21.27 32.69 4.11
N LEU A 38 -20.37 31.75 4.36
CA LEU A 38 -19.32 31.86 5.38
C LEU A 38 -17.99 32.15 4.66
N SER A 39 -17.39 33.31 4.89
CA SER A 39 -16.13 33.69 4.25
C SER A 39 -14.92 33.44 5.15
N CYS A 40 -13.87 32.88 4.57
CA CYS A 40 -12.56 32.72 5.18
C CYS A 40 -11.51 33.14 4.14
N LYS A 41 -10.93 34.31 4.34
CA LYS A 41 -9.91 34.91 3.48
C LYS A 41 -8.56 34.80 4.18
N HIS A 42 -7.55 34.37 3.45
CA HIS A 42 -6.18 34.34 3.94
C HIS A 42 -5.30 35.28 3.13
N LYS A 43 -4.28 35.86 3.77
CA LYS A 43 -3.20 36.58 3.09
C LYS A 43 -1.90 35.82 3.34
N PHE A 44 -1.27 35.32 2.27
CA PHE A 44 -0.05 34.52 2.34
C PHE A 44 0.86 34.77 1.13
N SER A 45 2.18 34.55 1.31
CA SER A 45 3.24 34.79 0.33
C SER A 45 3.55 33.56 -0.55
N LYS A 46 2.78 33.32 -1.62
CA LYS A 46 2.96 32.43 -2.81
C LYS A 46 3.64 31.02 -2.72
N GLU A 47 4.39 30.64 -1.68
CA GLU A 47 5.21 29.41 -1.62
C GLU A 47 4.73 28.29 -0.65
N MET A 48 3.64 28.46 0.10
CA MET A 48 3.08 27.45 1.00
C MET A 48 1.68 27.02 0.55
N SER A 49 1.46 25.72 0.41
CA SER A 49 0.12 25.14 0.21
C SER A 49 -0.59 24.99 1.57
N LEU A 50 -1.63 25.78 1.82
CA LEU A 50 -2.43 25.71 3.04
C LEU A 50 -3.72 24.91 2.82
N ARG A 51 -4.06 24.02 3.75
CA ARG A 51 -5.33 23.29 3.80
C ARG A 51 -6.28 24.01 4.76
N ILE A 52 -7.38 24.56 4.25
CA ILE A 52 -8.41 25.24 5.05
C ILE A 52 -9.48 24.22 5.44
N GLU A 53 -9.86 24.20 6.72
CA GLU A 53 -10.92 23.33 7.23
C GLU A 53 -11.95 24.13 8.04
N TRP A 54 -13.22 23.79 7.88
CA TRP A 54 -14.32 24.42 8.63
C TRP A 54 -14.74 23.51 9.78
N LYS A 55 -14.76 24.06 11.01
CA LYS A 55 -15.19 23.33 12.21
C LYS A 55 -16.30 24.07 12.94
N LYS A 56 -17.51 23.50 12.97
CA LYS A 56 -18.64 24.11 13.69
C LYS A 56 -18.50 23.86 15.20
N ILE A 57 -18.23 24.92 15.95
CA ILE A 57 -18.06 24.90 17.40
C ILE A 57 -19.36 25.38 18.05
N ARG A 58 -20.13 24.44 18.59
CA ARG A 58 -21.18 24.71 19.59
C ARG A 58 -20.83 23.92 20.86
N SER A 59 -21.03 24.54 22.02
CA SER A 59 -20.93 23.97 23.38
C SER A 59 -20.36 22.55 23.47
N ARG A 60 -19.02 22.39 23.40
CA ARG A 60 -18.29 21.12 23.61
C ARG A 60 -18.72 19.91 22.75
N GLU A 61 -19.60 20.09 21.76
CA GLU A 61 -20.13 19.02 20.91
C GLU A 61 -19.75 19.24 19.44
N VAL A 62 -19.35 18.16 18.77
CA VAL A 62 -19.01 18.15 17.35
C VAL A 62 -20.29 18.37 16.54
N SER A 63 -20.32 19.43 15.73
CA SER A 63 -21.44 19.68 14.84
C SER A 63 -21.19 19.09 13.46
N PHE A 64 -22.05 18.16 13.05
CA PHE A 64 -21.98 17.45 11.80
C PHE A 64 -22.48 18.27 10.60
N VAL A 65 -21.98 17.97 9.40
CA VAL A 65 -22.49 18.50 8.13
C VAL A 65 -23.65 17.62 7.69
N TYR A 66 -24.79 18.25 7.39
CA TYR A 66 -25.96 17.58 6.83
C TYR A 66 -26.07 17.96 5.35
N TYR A 67 -26.17 16.97 4.46
CA TYR A 67 -26.45 17.17 3.03
C TYR A 67 -27.83 16.59 2.74
N ASN A 68 -28.73 17.38 2.18
CA ASN A 68 -30.14 17.00 1.93
C ASN A 68 -30.90 16.46 3.17
N GLY A 69 -30.49 16.83 4.38
CA GLY A 69 -31.10 16.36 5.63
C GLY A 69 -30.47 15.12 6.26
N ASP A 70 -29.51 14.47 5.58
CA ASP A 70 -28.82 13.28 6.07
C ASP A 70 -27.40 13.59 6.55
N PHE A 71 -26.91 12.82 7.53
CA PHE A 71 -25.55 12.92 8.03
C PHE A 71 -24.54 12.40 7.01
N THR A 72 -23.77 13.31 6.42
CA THR A 72 -22.80 12.97 5.36
C THR A 72 -21.41 13.44 5.71
N VAL A 73 -20.42 12.59 5.42
CA VAL A 73 -19.00 12.85 5.63
C VAL A 73 -18.28 12.52 4.33
N PRO A 74 -17.48 13.45 3.77
CA PRO A 74 -16.68 13.15 2.58
C PRO A 74 -15.61 12.09 2.92
N PRO A 75 -15.09 11.37 1.93
CA PRO A 75 -14.06 10.37 2.15
C PRO A 75 -12.79 11.01 2.71
N THR A 76 -12.05 10.28 3.54
CA THR A 76 -10.68 10.65 3.92
C THR A 76 -9.66 10.02 2.98
N THR A 77 -8.39 10.45 3.07
CA THR A 77 -7.30 9.82 2.32
C THR A 77 -7.25 8.31 2.64
N PRO A 78 -7.51 7.43 1.66
CA PRO A 78 -7.54 6.00 1.93
C PRO A 78 -6.14 5.45 2.18
N ILE A 79 -6.08 4.37 2.96
CA ILE A 79 -4.85 3.60 3.19
C ILE A 79 -4.78 2.53 2.11
N CYS A 80 -3.75 2.62 1.25
CA CYS A 80 -3.43 1.60 0.25
C CYS A 80 -2.44 0.60 0.81
N GLU A 81 -2.75 -0.69 0.75
CA GLU A 81 -1.84 -1.79 1.04
C GLU A 81 -1.48 -2.47 -0.27
N VAL A 82 -0.26 -2.22 -0.73
CA VAL A 82 0.30 -2.76 -1.97
C VAL A 82 1.66 -3.35 -1.59
N PRO A 83 1.92 -4.64 -1.86
CA PRO A 83 3.21 -5.25 -1.58
C PRO A 83 4.28 -4.65 -2.49
N SER A 84 5.50 -4.46 -1.95
CA SER A 84 6.62 -3.94 -2.74
C SER A 84 7.10 -4.93 -3.79
N SER A 85 6.96 -6.23 -3.52
CA SER A 85 7.37 -7.31 -4.41
C SER A 85 6.39 -8.48 -4.39
N ALA A 86 6.25 -9.18 -5.51
CA ALA A 86 5.54 -10.44 -5.63
C ALA A 86 6.27 -11.38 -6.60
N MET A 87 5.94 -12.67 -6.57
CA MET A 87 6.54 -13.66 -7.46
C MET A 87 5.54 -14.09 -8.52
N THR A 88 5.99 -14.21 -9.77
CA THR A 88 5.13 -14.70 -10.86
C THR A 88 4.46 -16.02 -10.47
N GLY A 89 3.15 -16.12 -10.70
CA GLY A 89 2.35 -17.29 -10.38
C GLY A 89 1.63 -17.25 -9.02
N THR A 90 1.97 -16.31 -8.13
CA THR A 90 1.33 -16.23 -6.80
C THR A 90 0.01 -15.48 -6.83
N VAL A 91 -0.80 -15.70 -5.79
CA VAL A 91 -1.99 -14.89 -5.50
C VAL A 91 -1.55 -13.64 -4.76
N VAL A 92 -2.04 -12.47 -5.18
CA VAL A 92 -1.73 -11.19 -4.54
C VAL A 92 -3.01 -10.38 -4.37
N GLU A 93 -3.23 -9.89 -3.15
CA GLU A 93 -4.34 -9.01 -2.81
C GLU A 93 -3.82 -7.61 -2.48
N LEU A 94 -4.39 -6.60 -3.14
CA LEU A 94 -4.20 -5.19 -2.82
C LEU A 94 -5.46 -4.70 -2.11
N SER A 95 -5.27 -3.92 -1.04
CA SER A 95 -6.36 -3.39 -0.22
C SER A 95 -6.34 -1.86 -0.20
N CYS A 96 -7.53 -1.26 -0.21
CA CYS A 96 -7.71 0.19 -0.13
C CYS A 96 -8.89 0.46 0.81
N LYS A 97 -8.67 1.20 1.89
CA LYS A 97 -9.70 1.44 2.89
C LYS A 97 -9.65 2.84 3.49
N GLU A 98 -10.83 3.42 3.65
CA GLU A 98 -11.10 4.60 4.49
C GLU A 98 -12.34 4.31 5.36
N ASN A 99 -12.43 4.91 6.55
CA ASN A 99 -13.45 4.55 7.55
C ASN A 99 -14.41 5.70 7.90
N GLU A 100 -14.21 6.88 7.34
CA GLU A 100 -14.90 8.11 7.76
C GLU A 100 -16.05 8.48 6.82
N GLY A 101 -15.98 8.06 5.55
CA GLY A 101 -16.97 8.38 4.54
C GLY A 101 -18.38 7.90 4.91
N SER A 102 -19.32 8.84 4.93
CA SER A 102 -20.76 8.58 5.08
C SER A 102 -21.52 9.26 3.93
N PRO A 103 -22.20 8.52 3.03
CA PRO A 103 -22.30 7.05 2.99
C PRO A 103 -20.95 6.35 2.69
N PRO A 104 -20.84 5.02 2.88
CA PRO A 104 -19.59 4.29 2.67
C PRO A 104 -19.01 4.51 1.27
N SER A 105 -17.70 4.72 1.20
CA SER A 105 -17.01 4.98 -0.07
C SER A 105 -16.98 3.78 -1.01
N ARG A 106 -16.95 4.11 -2.30
CA ARG A 106 -16.60 3.22 -3.38
C ARG A 106 -15.17 3.50 -3.83
N TYR A 107 -14.49 2.43 -4.21
CA TYR A 107 -13.07 2.45 -4.53
C TYR A 107 -12.82 2.19 -6.01
N GLN A 108 -11.85 2.92 -6.56
CA GLN A 108 -11.36 2.74 -7.92
C GLN A 108 -9.84 2.62 -7.89
N TRP A 109 -9.32 1.51 -8.39
CA TRP A 109 -7.88 1.30 -8.52
C TRP A 109 -7.34 1.84 -9.84
N TYR A 110 -6.09 2.28 -9.78
CA TYR A 110 -5.30 2.77 -10.91
C TYR A 110 -3.97 2.03 -10.95
N LYS A 111 -3.50 1.76 -12.17
CA LYS A 111 -2.16 1.22 -12.46
C LYS A 111 -1.50 2.11 -13.50
N ASN A 112 -0.31 2.62 -13.19
CA ASN A 112 0.45 3.52 -14.05
C ASN A 112 -0.40 4.73 -14.51
N GLY A 113 -1.23 5.26 -13.60
CA GLY A 113 -2.14 6.38 -13.89
C GLY A 113 -3.43 6.01 -14.63
N VAL A 114 -3.61 4.76 -15.07
CA VAL A 114 -4.80 4.31 -15.81
C VAL A 114 -5.77 3.58 -14.90
N ALA A 115 -7.06 3.94 -14.96
CA ALA A 115 -8.11 3.30 -14.19
C ALA A 115 -8.26 1.82 -14.59
N LEU A 116 -8.18 0.93 -13.62
CA LEU A 116 -8.39 -0.50 -13.82
C LEU A 116 -9.89 -0.80 -13.98
N LEU A 117 -10.24 -1.53 -15.04
CA LEU A 117 -11.62 -1.88 -15.34
C LEU A 117 -12.12 -3.02 -14.46
N GLU A 118 -13.40 -3.00 -14.12
CA GLU A 118 -14.09 -4.11 -13.46
C GLU A 118 -14.53 -5.12 -14.52
N LYS A 119 -14.37 -6.41 -14.23
CA LYS A 119 -14.83 -7.50 -15.09
C LYS A 119 -16.35 -7.65 -14.96
N THR A 120 -17.11 -6.90 -15.75
CA THR A 120 -18.57 -7.06 -15.82
C THR A 120 -18.94 -8.12 -16.85
N ALA A 121 -19.97 -8.93 -16.55
CA ALA A 121 -20.47 -10.01 -17.42
C ALA A 121 -20.99 -9.51 -18.79
N THR A 122 -21.11 -8.20 -18.99
CA THR A 122 -21.67 -7.54 -20.17
C THR A 122 -20.70 -6.55 -20.85
N GLY A 123 -19.42 -6.52 -20.46
CA GLY A 123 -18.45 -5.53 -20.95
C GLY A 123 -17.77 -5.90 -22.26
N GLY A 124 -17.77 -4.98 -23.23
CA GLY A 124 -17.13 -5.14 -24.55
C GLY A 124 -15.62 -5.38 -24.54
N ALA A 125 -15.04 -5.52 -25.74
CA ALA A 125 -13.71 -6.08 -26.06
C ALA A 125 -12.50 -5.73 -25.15
N ARG A 126 -12.52 -4.65 -24.37
CA ARG A 126 -11.45 -4.28 -23.42
C ARG A 126 -11.51 -4.98 -22.06
N ALA A 127 -12.65 -5.55 -21.66
CA ALA A 127 -12.81 -6.28 -20.39
C ALA A 127 -12.42 -7.77 -20.50
N ALA A 128 -12.23 -8.29 -21.72
CA ALA A 128 -11.97 -9.70 -21.99
C ALA A 128 -10.59 -10.19 -21.48
N ASN A 129 -9.61 -9.29 -21.37
CA ASN A 129 -8.22 -9.60 -20.98
C ASN A 129 -7.88 -9.19 -19.53
N VAL A 130 -8.88 -9.08 -18.66
CA VAL A 130 -8.67 -8.73 -17.25
C VAL A 130 -8.32 -10.00 -16.46
N THR A 131 -7.10 -10.06 -15.92
CA THR A 131 -6.55 -11.17 -15.12
C THR A 131 -6.78 -11.03 -13.61
N TYR A 132 -7.36 -9.91 -13.18
CA TYR A 132 -7.66 -9.59 -11.78
C TYR A 132 -9.17 -9.50 -11.52
N SER A 133 -9.58 -9.54 -10.26
CA SER A 133 -10.92 -9.18 -9.83
C SER A 133 -10.86 -7.95 -8.93
N MET A 134 -11.84 -7.06 -9.07
CA MET A 134 -11.92 -5.84 -8.27
C MET A 134 -13.28 -5.77 -7.59
N ASN A 135 -13.28 -5.48 -6.29
CA ASN A 135 -14.49 -5.20 -5.54
C ASN A 135 -14.48 -3.73 -5.11
N LYS A 136 -15.25 -2.90 -5.82
CA LYS A 136 -15.34 -1.46 -5.54
C LYS A 136 -16.00 -1.12 -4.20
N LYS A 137 -16.63 -2.07 -3.51
CA LYS A 137 -17.22 -1.86 -2.18
C LYS A 137 -16.22 -2.14 -1.06
N SER A 138 -15.46 -3.22 -1.17
CA SER A 138 -14.44 -3.57 -0.17
C SER A 138 -13.11 -2.85 -0.40
N GLY A 139 -12.87 -2.36 -1.61
CA GLY A 139 -11.59 -1.78 -2.01
C GLY A 139 -10.53 -2.80 -2.40
N THR A 140 -10.92 -4.07 -2.53
CA THR A 140 -10.01 -5.18 -2.83
C THR A 140 -9.74 -5.29 -4.34
N LEU A 141 -8.46 -5.45 -4.69
CA LEU A 141 -8.00 -5.83 -6.03
C LEU A 141 -7.19 -7.13 -5.91
N LEU A 142 -7.74 -8.22 -6.43
CA LEU A 142 -7.19 -9.57 -6.28
C LEU A 142 -6.64 -10.07 -7.62
N PHE A 143 -5.37 -10.41 -7.63
CA PHE A 143 -4.72 -11.16 -8.71
C PHE A 143 -4.65 -12.63 -8.30
N ASN A 144 -5.39 -13.50 -8.99
CA ASN A 144 -5.31 -14.95 -8.75
C ASN A 144 -3.97 -15.53 -9.22
N THR A 145 -3.33 -14.86 -10.20
CA THR A 145 -2.03 -15.24 -10.72
C THR A 145 -1.36 -13.96 -11.22
N VAL A 146 -0.36 -13.49 -10.49
CA VAL A 146 0.43 -12.33 -10.94
C VAL A 146 1.45 -12.73 -12.00
N THR A 147 1.70 -11.81 -12.92
CA THR A 147 2.71 -11.94 -13.97
C THR A 147 3.68 -10.77 -13.91
N ARG A 148 4.85 -10.88 -14.55
CA ARG A 148 5.79 -9.76 -14.68
C ARG A 148 5.14 -8.47 -15.23
N ASN A 149 4.12 -8.61 -16.09
CA ASN A 149 3.37 -7.48 -16.65
C ASN A 149 2.51 -6.75 -15.62
N ASP A 150 2.26 -7.35 -14.45
CA ASP A 150 1.56 -6.73 -13.32
C ASP A 150 2.46 -5.81 -12.49
N THR A 151 3.76 -5.74 -12.81
CA THR A 151 4.65 -4.71 -12.27
C THR A 151 4.14 -3.32 -12.62
N GLY A 152 4.14 -2.41 -11.64
CA GLY A 152 3.71 -1.04 -11.87
C GLY A 152 3.49 -0.22 -10.61
N GLU A 153 2.98 0.98 -10.84
CA GLU A 153 2.64 1.95 -9.82
C GLU A 153 1.13 1.96 -9.59
N TYR A 154 0.73 1.68 -8.36
CA TYR A 154 -0.66 1.50 -7.95
C TYR A 154 -1.08 2.58 -6.96
N PHE A 155 -2.30 3.07 -7.12
CA PHE A 155 -3.00 3.86 -6.12
C PHE A 155 -4.51 3.63 -6.25
N CYS A 156 -5.26 3.93 -5.20
CA CYS A 156 -6.71 3.92 -5.22
C CYS A 156 -7.27 5.32 -4.97
N GLU A 157 -8.49 5.52 -5.46
CA GLU A 157 -9.34 6.65 -5.15
C GLU A 157 -10.59 6.17 -4.42
N ALA A 158 -10.96 6.86 -3.34
CA ALA A 158 -12.20 6.66 -2.59
C ALA A 158 -13.17 7.80 -2.88
N SER A 159 -14.40 7.45 -3.22
CA SER A 159 -15.48 8.40 -3.50
C SER A 159 -16.82 7.87 -3.00
N ASN A 160 -17.58 8.72 -2.31
CA ASN A 160 -18.96 8.43 -1.89
C ASN A 160 -19.98 9.43 -2.46
N GLY A 161 -19.57 10.28 -3.42
CA GLY A 161 -20.41 11.34 -3.99
C GLY A 161 -20.53 12.59 -3.12
N ILE A 162 -19.92 12.62 -1.93
CA ILE A 162 -19.87 13.78 -1.04
C ILE A 162 -18.47 14.39 -1.09
N GLY A 163 -18.40 15.69 -1.42
CA GLY A 163 -17.12 16.40 -1.53
C GLY A 163 -16.24 15.87 -2.66
N LEU A 164 -14.93 16.06 -2.53
CA LEU A 164 -13.95 15.62 -3.52
C LEU A 164 -13.45 14.21 -3.20
N PRO A 165 -13.29 13.34 -4.22
CA PRO A 165 -12.62 12.06 -4.05
C PRO A 165 -11.22 12.23 -3.46
N GLN A 166 -10.82 11.28 -2.61
CA GLN A 166 -9.49 11.26 -2.02
C GLN A 166 -8.69 10.08 -2.56
N LYS A 167 -7.38 10.28 -2.75
CA LYS A 167 -6.46 9.26 -3.27
C LYS A 167 -5.29 9.01 -2.34
N CYS A 168 -4.87 7.75 -2.24
CA CYS A 168 -3.68 7.39 -1.48
C CYS A 168 -2.39 7.77 -2.22
N ALA A 169 -1.25 7.71 -1.52
CA ALA A 169 0.05 7.82 -2.16
C ALA A 169 0.32 6.64 -3.10
N VAL A 170 1.05 6.91 -4.18
CA VAL A 170 1.44 5.89 -5.16
C VAL A 170 2.37 4.87 -4.51
N LYS A 171 2.09 3.58 -4.71
CA LYS A 171 2.92 2.46 -4.26
C LYS A 171 3.35 1.62 -5.45
N ARG A 172 4.63 1.26 -5.49
CA ARG A 172 5.20 0.42 -6.55
C ARG A 172 5.19 -1.05 -6.13
N MET A 173 4.69 -1.91 -7.00
CA MET A 173 4.80 -3.37 -6.89
C MET A 173 5.69 -3.89 -8.01
N GLN A 174 6.72 -4.66 -7.66
CA GLN A 174 7.59 -5.35 -8.60
C GLN A 174 7.29 -6.86 -8.62
N VAL A 175 7.08 -7.43 -9.80
CA VAL A 175 6.85 -8.87 -9.94
C VAL A 175 8.09 -9.52 -10.56
N ASP A 176 8.72 -10.42 -9.81
CA ASP A 176 9.93 -11.13 -10.21
C ASP A 176 9.64 -12.61 -10.49
N ASP A 177 10.42 -13.22 -11.38
CA ASP A 177 10.30 -14.63 -11.73
C ASP A 177 11.18 -15.50 -10.83
N LEU A 178 10.77 -16.74 -10.57
CA LEU A 178 11.59 -17.69 -9.82
C LEU A 178 12.85 -18.04 -10.63
N ASN A 179 14.05 -17.81 -10.08
CA ASN A 179 15.30 -18.12 -10.75
C ASN A 179 15.64 -19.62 -10.69
N VAL A 180 14.88 -20.44 -11.42
CA VAL A 180 14.99 -21.91 -11.40
C VAL A 180 16.42 -22.37 -11.73
N SER A 181 17.10 -21.71 -12.67
CA SER A 181 18.49 -22.03 -13.04
C SER A 181 19.47 -21.85 -11.87
N GLY A 182 19.31 -20.78 -11.09
CA GLY A 182 20.12 -20.55 -9.90
C GLY A 182 19.84 -21.57 -8.80
N ILE A 183 18.57 -21.95 -8.60
CA ILE A 183 18.19 -22.99 -7.64
C ILE A 183 18.83 -24.33 -8.03
N ILE A 184 18.71 -24.73 -9.31
CA ILE A 184 19.30 -25.98 -9.80
C ILE A 184 20.82 -25.96 -9.64
N ALA A 185 21.49 -24.88 -10.03
CA ALA A 185 22.95 -24.75 -9.90
C ALA A 185 23.42 -24.88 -8.44
N ALA A 186 22.71 -24.25 -7.49
CA ALA A 186 23.02 -24.34 -6.07
C ALA A 186 22.84 -25.77 -5.53
N VAL A 187 21.75 -26.46 -5.89
CA VAL A 187 21.49 -27.84 -5.47
C VAL A 187 22.56 -28.79 -6.00
N VAL A 188 22.92 -28.67 -7.28
CA VAL A 188 23.97 -29.48 -7.90
C VAL A 188 25.32 -29.25 -7.22
N PHE A 189 25.66 -27.99 -6.93
CA PHE A 189 26.90 -27.65 -6.24
C PHE A 189 26.97 -28.29 -4.84
N VAL A 190 25.90 -28.17 -4.05
CA VAL A 190 25.83 -28.77 -2.71
C VAL A 190 25.93 -30.30 -2.78
N ALA A 191 25.27 -30.94 -3.74
CA ALA A 191 25.33 -32.39 -3.93
C ALA A 191 26.75 -32.88 -4.28
N LEU A 192 27.47 -32.14 -5.14
CA LEU A 192 28.85 -32.46 -5.49
C LEU A 192 29.78 -32.35 -4.27
N VAL A 193 29.64 -31.30 -3.46
CA VAL A 193 30.42 -31.13 -2.23
C VAL A 193 30.15 -32.29 -1.26
N MET A 194 28.88 -32.64 -1.05
CA MET A 194 28.49 -33.76 -0.19
C MET A 194 29.06 -35.09 -0.67
N ALA A 195 29.05 -35.34 -1.99
CA ALA A 195 29.64 -36.54 -2.58
C ALA A 195 31.16 -36.59 -2.38
N LEU A 196 31.86 -35.47 -2.60
CA LEU A 196 33.30 -35.37 -2.39
C LEU A 196 33.69 -35.56 -0.92
N CYS A 197 32.95 -34.96 0.01
CA CYS A 197 33.16 -35.15 1.44
C CYS A 197 32.88 -36.60 1.86
N GLY A 198 31.77 -37.20 1.38
CA GLY A 198 31.41 -38.59 1.67
C GLY A 198 32.44 -39.58 1.14
N LEU A 199 32.92 -39.38 -0.09
CA LEU A 199 34.02 -40.17 -0.65
C LEU A 199 35.30 -40.00 0.17
N GLY A 200 35.63 -38.77 0.57
CA GLY A 200 36.79 -38.50 1.43
C GLY A 200 36.75 -39.27 2.76
N VAL A 201 35.60 -39.29 3.43
CA VAL A 201 35.39 -40.07 4.67
C VAL A 201 35.49 -41.57 4.39
N PHE A 202 34.88 -42.06 3.30
CA PHE A 202 34.96 -43.47 2.92
C PHE A 202 36.40 -43.91 2.63
N TYR A 203 37.18 -43.10 1.91
CA TYR A 203 38.59 -43.38 1.66
C TYR A 203 39.42 -43.34 2.95
N ALA A 204 39.15 -42.42 3.87
CA ALA A 204 39.82 -42.37 5.17
C ALA A 204 39.53 -43.61 6.01
N GLN A 205 38.26 -44.03 6.11
CA GLN A 205 37.85 -45.26 6.79
C GLN A 205 38.46 -46.51 6.15
N LYS A 206 38.51 -46.58 4.81
CA LYS A 206 39.15 -47.69 4.09
C LYS A 206 40.65 -47.75 4.33
N LYS A 207 41.34 -46.61 4.41
CA LYS A 207 42.78 -46.53 4.71
C LYS A 207 43.08 -47.03 6.13
N GLU A 208 42.26 -46.64 7.10
CA GLU A 208 42.42 -47.09 8.49
C GLU A 208 42.20 -48.61 8.64
N ASN A 209 41.21 -49.17 7.93
CA ASN A 209 40.99 -50.61 7.88
C ASN A 209 42.12 -51.39 7.16
N GLY A 210 42.78 -50.78 6.17
CA GLY A 210 43.94 -51.36 5.47
C GLY A 210 45.20 -51.46 6.32
N CYS A 211 45.49 -50.43 7.15
CA CYS A 211 46.60 -50.48 8.11
C CYS A 211 46.35 -51.48 9.26
N ILE A 212 45.10 -51.66 9.70
CA ILE A 212 44.75 -52.65 10.71
C ILE A 212 44.90 -54.09 10.19
N SER A 213 44.59 -54.35 8.91
CA SER A 213 44.84 -55.67 8.31
C SER A 213 46.34 -55.99 8.18
N ASP A 214 47.18 -54.99 7.88
CA ASP A 214 48.62 -55.19 7.75
C ASP A 214 49.28 -55.47 9.12
N PHE A 215 48.85 -54.76 10.18
CA PHE A 215 49.34 -54.99 11.54
C PHE A 215 48.91 -56.35 12.14
N LYS A 216 47.73 -56.87 11.77
CA LYS A 216 47.31 -58.23 12.14
C LYS A 216 48.18 -59.29 11.45
N HIS A 217 48.64 -59.03 10.23
CA HIS A 217 49.48 -59.96 9.49
C HIS A 217 50.94 -59.96 10.00
N THR A 218 51.48 -58.80 10.39
CA THR A 218 52.85 -58.70 10.95
C THR A 218 52.97 -59.32 12.35
N LYS A 219 51.92 -59.25 13.19
CA LYS A 219 51.95 -59.88 14.53
C LYS A 219 51.84 -61.41 14.52
N SER A 220 51.41 -62.02 13.41
CA SER A 220 51.32 -63.48 13.30
C SER A 220 52.62 -64.14 12.82
N PHE A 221 53.67 -63.35 12.51
CA PHE A 221 54.94 -63.82 11.93
C PHE A 221 56.16 -63.61 12.84
N VAL A 222 55.97 -63.16 14.08
CA VAL A 222 57.04 -63.08 15.09
C VAL A 222 56.75 -64.15 16.15
N ILE A 223 57.31 -65.34 15.91
CA ILE A 223 57.51 -66.43 16.88
C ILE A 223 58.97 -66.34 17.33
#